data_AF-A0A5E4CTK7-F1
#
_entry.id   AF-A0A5E4CTK7-F1
#
_cell.length_a   1.000
_cell.length_b   1.000
_cell.length_c   1.000
_cell.angle_alpha   90.00
_cell.angle_beta   90.00
_cell.angle_gamma   90.00
#
_symmetry.space_group_name_H-M   'P 1'
#
loop_
_entity.id
_entity.type
_entity.pdbx_description
1 polymer ?
#
loop_
_entity_poly.entity_id
_entity_poly.type
_entity_poly.pdbx_seq_one_letter_code
_entity_poly.pdbx_strand_id
1 'polypeptide(L)'
;SSCDFEANSCGWFEAIAGDHFDWVWSSQSHLSADFKQQAPPQDHTRNTTQGHFMFILKNRNSLSQVAKLRSPTFGQTGSGCTLSFWFYNYGLSVGAAELQLHTENPGDSTVLWRVLYNQGNQWSEANIQLGRLTQPFYLTLDKVSLGIYDGVSAIDDIRFENCTLPLPSESCEEPDHFQCPHTKACIERLRLCDLVDDCGDYSDEVDC
;
A
#
# COMPACT_ATOMS: atom_id res chain seq x y z
N SER A 1 -7.41 6.42 5.28
CA SER A 1 -8.04 6.15 3.97
C SER A 1 -8.03 4.65 3.74
N SER A 2 -9.06 4.05 3.14
CA SER A 2 -9.14 2.60 2.93
C SER A 2 -9.64 2.26 1.53
N CYS A 3 -9.13 1.18 0.96
CA CYS A 3 -9.59 0.58 -0.29
C CYS A 3 -9.74 -0.93 -0.11
N ASP A 4 -10.98 -1.39 -0.14
CA ASP A 4 -11.38 -2.81 -0.04
C ASP A 4 -11.73 -3.41 -1.40
N PHE A 5 -11.53 -2.65 -2.50
CA PHE A 5 -11.83 -3.05 -3.88
C PHE A 5 -13.29 -3.46 -4.18
N GLU A 6 -14.22 -3.42 -3.23
CA GLU A 6 -15.56 -3.98 -3.41
C GLU A 6 -16.46 -3.18 -4.35
N ALA A 7 -16.28 -1.86 -4.40
CA ALA A 7 -17.06 -0.97 -5.25
C ALA A 7 -16.34 -0.54 -6.52
N ASN A 8 -15.01 -0.41 -6.47
CA ASN A 8 -14.14 0.02 -7.57
C ASN A 8 -12.67 -0.18 -7.18
N SER A 9 -11.74 0.12 -8.09
CA SER A 9 -10.30 0.02 -7.84
C SER A 9 -9.71 1.09 -6.91
N CYS A 10 -10.52 2.02 -6.39
CA CYS A 10 -10.11 3.22 -5.65
C CYS A 10 -9.07 4.08 -6.39
N GLY A 11 -9.07 4.01 -7.73
CA GLY A 11 -8.12 4.70 -8.59
C GLY A 11 -6.76 4.01 -8.73
N TRP A 12 -6.59 2.81 -8.19
CA TRP A 12 -5.46 1.95 -8.54
C TRP A 12 -5.60 1.45 -9.98
N PHE A 13 -4.49 1.40 -10.70
CA PHE A 13 -4.47 1.01 -12.11
C PHE A 13 -3.15 0.34 -12.50
N GLU A 14 -3.21 -0.55 -13.49
CA GLU A 14 -2.02 -1.14 -14.11
C GLU A 14 -1.29 -0.06 -14.94
N ALA A 15 -0.03 0.18 -14.63
CA ALA A 15 0.79 1.23 -15.24
C ALA A 15 1.60 0.76 -16.45
N ILE A 16 1.79 -0.55 -16.63
CA ILE A 16 2.46 -1.13 -17.80
C ILE A 16 1.39 -1.71 -18.72
N ALA A 17 1.43 -1.36 -20.01
CA ALA A 17 0.48 -1.88 -20.99
C ALA A 17 1.17 -2.70 -22.06
N GLY A 18 0.52 -3.78 -22.51
CA GLY A 18 0.88 -4.52 -23.71
C GLY A 18 1.85 -5.68 -23.52
N ASP A 19 2.17 -6.07 -22.29
CA ASP A 19 3.01 -7.24 -21.98
C ASP A 19 2.20 -8.52 -21.61
N HIS A 20 0.86 -8.38 -21.52
CA HIS A 20 -0.09 -9.45 -21.21
C HIS A 20 0.09 -10.08 -19.82
N PHE A 21 0.68 -9.33 -18.90
CA PHE A 21 0.89 -9.69 -17.51
C PHE A 21 0.52 -8.50 -16.63
N ASP A 22 -0.77 -8.42 -16.30
CA ASP A 22 -1.37 -7.21 -15.77
C ASP A 22 -2.01 -7.48 -14.40
N TRP A 23 -1.97 -6.48 -13.51
CA TRP A 23 -2.89 -6.44 -12.38
C TRP A 23 -4.30 -6.14 -12.87
N VAL A 24 -5.25 -6.96 -12.47
CA VAL A 24 -6.65 -6.82 -12.84
C VAL A 24 -7.54 -6.82 -11.61
N TRP A 25 -8.56 -5.96 -11.65
CA TRP A 25 -9.64 -5.91 -10.66
C TRP A 25 -10.75 -6.86 -11.07
N SER A 26 -10.97 -7.94 -10.31
CA SER A 26 -12.05 -8.90 -10.58
C SER A 26 -12.31 -9.76 -9.34
N SER A 27 -13.34 -10.61 -9.40
CA SER A 27 -13.67 -11.60 -8.38
C SER A 27 -13.26 -13.02 -8.80
N GLN A 28 -13.14 -13.91 -7.81
CA GLN A 28 -12.84 -15.33 -8.03
C GLN A 28 -13.86 -16.00 -8.96
N SER A 29 -15.14 -15.63 -8.82
CA SER A 29 -16.23 -16.19 -9.62
C SER A 29 -16.06 -15.96 -11.13
N HIS A 30 -15.39 -14.87 -11.52
CA HIS A 30 -15.18 -14.46 -12.90
C HIS A 30 -13.89 -15.01 -13.54
N LEU A 31 -13.05 -15.69 -12.76
CA LEU A 31 -11.81 -16.28 -13.29
C LEU A 31 -12.07 -17.52 -14.15
N SER A 32 -11.17 -17.79 -15.09
CA SER A 32 -11.16 -19.04 -15.85
C SER A 32 -10.85 -20.23 -14.93
N ALA A 33 -11.26 -21.43 -15.33
CA ALA A 33 -11.13 -22.64 -14.51
C ALA A 33 -9.67 -22.94 -14.10
N ASP A 34 -8.71 -22.62 -14.96
CA ASP A 34 -7.28 -22.86 -14.71
C ASP A 34 -6.75 -21.96 -13.58
N PHE A 35 -7.18 -20.69 -13.54
CA PHE A 35 -6.80 -19.76 -12.47
C PHE A 35 -7.55 -20.02 -11.16
N LYS A 36 -8.80 -20.49 -11.22
CA LYS A 36 -9.61 -20.83 -10.03
C LYS A 36 -8.96 -21.84 -9.11
N GLN A 37 -8.13 -22.75 -9.63
CA GLN A 37 -7.48 -23.78 -8.82
C GLN A 37 -6.32 -23.24 -7.96
N GLN A 38 -5.73 -22.11 -8.34
CA GLN A 38 -4.57 -21.53 -7.66
C GLN A 38 -4.88 -20.18 -6.99
N ALA A 39 -5.97 -19.52 -7.38
CA ALA A 39 -6.38 -18.25 -6.80
C ALA A 39 -6.97 -18.43 -5.39
N PRO A 40 -6.93 -17.36 -4.55
CA PRO A 40 -7.53 -17.41 -3.22
C PRO A 40 -8.97 -17.94 -3.31
N PRO A 41 -9.37 -18.88 -2.45
CA PRO A 41 -10.70 -19.47 -2.54
C PRO A 41 -11.81 -18.42 -2.33
N GLN A 42 -11.51 -17.38 -1.55
CA GLN A 42 -12.42 -16.31 -1.16
C GLN A 42 -11.66 -14.99 -1.03
N ASP A 43 -12.35 -13.91 -1.34
CA ASP A 43 -11.98 -12.52 -1.05
C ASP A 43 -11.74 -12.30 0.46
N HIS A 44 -10.79 -11.46 0.85
CA HIS A 44 -10.47 -11.30 2.27
C HIS A 44 -11.54 -10.48 3.01
N THR A 45 -11.97 -9.35 2.44
CA THR A 45 -12.94 -8.45 3.08
C THR A 45 -14.27 -9.15 3.39
N ARG A 46 -14.83 -9.89 2.42
CA ARG A 46 -16.15 -10.51 2.56
C ARG A 46 -16.10 -12.00 2.90
N ASN A 47 -14.95 -12.65 2.75
CA ASN A 47 -14.82 -14.10 2.83
C ASN A 47 -15.82 -14.80 1.90
N THR A 48 -15.99 -14.25 0.69
CA THR A 48 -16.89 -14.79 -0.34
C THR A 48 -16.18 -14.88 -1.70
N THR A 49 -16.70 -15.71 -2.59
CA THR A 49 -16.19 -15.84 -3.97
C THR A 49 -16.61 -14.67 -4.89
N GLN A 50 -17.47 -13.78 -4.39
CA GLN A 50 -18.00 -12.62 -5.12
C GLN A 50 -17.30 -11.30 -4.76
N GLY A 51 -16.52 -11.27 -3.67
CA GLY A 51 -15.69 -10.12 -3.35
C GLY A 51 -14.63 -9.90 -4.42
N HIS A 52 -14.22 -8.65 -4.55
CA HIS A 52 -13.33 -8.18 -5.59
C HIS A 52 -12.00 -7.81 -4.98
N PHE A 53 -10.92 -8.24 -5.62
CA PHE A 53 -9.57 -7.92 -5.22
C PHE A 53 -8.72 -7.66 -6.47
N MET A 54 -7.52 -7.14 -6.26
CA MET A 54 -6.54 -7.01 -7.34
C MET A 54 -5.70 -8.28 -7.43
N PHE A 55 -5.56 -8.85 -8.62
CA PHE A 55 -4.67 -10.00 -8.81
C PHE A 55 -3.99 -9.99 -10.17
N ILE A 56 -2.93 -10.78 -10.28
CA ILE A 56 -2.15 -10.92 -11.50
C ILE A 56 -2.85 -11.88 -12.47
N LEU A 57 -3.20 -11.36 -13.65
CA LEU A 57 -3.68 -12.16 -14.77
C LEU A 57 -2.56 -12.34 -15.80
N LYS A 58 -2.17 -13.60 -16.03
CA LYS A 58 -1.25 -13.98 -17.09
C LYS A 58 -2.01 -14.49 -18.31
N ASN A 59 -2.01 -13.72 -19.40
CA ASN A 59 -2.67 -14.11 -20.65
C ASN A 59 -1.72 -14.78 -21.66
N ARG A 60 -0.40 -14.66 -21.47
CA ARG A 60 0.63 -15.33 -22.29
C ARG A 60 1.82 -15.75 -21.45
N ASN A 61 2.45 -16.86 -21.81
CA ASN A 61 3.71 -17.27 -21.21
C ASN A 61 4.87 -16.44 -21.79
N SER A 62 5.69 -15.86 -20.92
CA SER A 62 6.98 -15.25 -21.28
C SER A 62 8.03 -15.62 -20.23
N LEU A 63 9.30 -15.52 -20.61
CA LEU A 63 10.45 -15.80 -19.73
C LEU A 63 10.79 -14.63 -18.79
N SER A 64 10.23 -13.45 -19.06
CA SER A 64 10.30 -12.28 -18.20
C SER A 64 9.04 -11.45 -18.39
N GLN A 65 8.37 -11.12 -17.29
CA GLN A 65 7.15 -10.30 -17.28
C GLN A 65 7.14 -9.43 -16.03
N VAL A 66 6.60 -8.21 -16.17
CA VAL A 66 6.54 -7.23 -15.10
C VAL A 66 5.19 -6.53 -15.11
N ALA A 67 4.42 -6.70 -14.05
CA ALA A 67 3.19 -5.93 -13.83
C ALA A 67 3.47 -4.82 -12.81
N LYS A 68 2.83 -3.67 -12.95
CA LYS A 68 3.00 -2.53 -12.04
C LYS A 68 1.65 -1.93 -11.70
N LEU A 69 1.10 -2.31 -10.55
CA LEU A 69 -0.09 -1.68 -10.01
C LEU A 69 0.31 -0.36 -9.36
N ARG A 70 -0.24 0.77 -9.83
CA ARG A 70 0.05 2.10 -9.31
C ARG A 70 -1.18 2.68 -8.59
N SER A 71 -0.94 3.29 -7.44
CA SER A 71 -1.97 4.01 -6.69
C SER A 71 -2.26 5.39 -7.28
N PRO A 72 -3.36 6.05 -6.89
CA PRO A 72 -3.48 7.50 -6.98
C PRO A 72 -2.34 8.20 -6.23
N THR A 73 -2.12 9.48 -6.54
CA THR A 73 -1.22 10.33 -5.73
C THR A 73 -1.91 10.71 -4.42
N PHE A 74 -1.23 10.49 -3.32
CA PHE A 74 -1.60 10.89 -1.97
C PHE A 74 -0.88 12.18 -1.57
N GLY A 75 -1.48 12.93 -0.65
CA GLY A 75 -0.85 14.11 -0.05
C GLY A 75 0.16 13.75 1.05
N GLN A 76 0.55 14.74 1.86
CA GLN A 76 1.41 14.52 3.01
C GLN A 76 0.78 13.61 4.08
N THR A 77 1.61 12.96 4.90
CA THR A 77 1.18 12.12 6.03
C THR A 77 1.56 12.72 7.37
N GLY A 78 0.94 12.26 8.46
CA GLY A 78 1.41 12.48 9.83
C GLY A 78 2.50 11.50 10.25
N SER A 79 3.21 11.81 11.33
CA SER A 79 4.28 10.99 11.92
C SER A 79 3.86 9.57 12.29
N GLY A 80 2.60 9.40 12.70
CA GLY A 80 2.03 8.11 13.08
C GLY A 80 1.62 7.21 11.92
N CYS A 81 1.82 7.62 10.66
CA CYS A 81 1.22 6.95 9.51
C CYS A 81 1.68 5.49 9.35
N THR A 82 0.70 4.58 9.34
CA THR A 82 0.88 3.15 9.08
C THR A 82 0.07 2.75 7.85
N LEU A 83 0.70 2.01 6.95
CA LEU A 83 0.08 1.36 5.81
C LEU A 83 -0.06 -0.13 6.12
N SER A 84 -1.25 -0.68 5.95
CA SER A 84 -1.49 -2.12 5.96
C SER A 84 -2.22 -2.57 4.72
N PHE A 85 -1.99 -3.82 4.32
CA PHE A 85 -2.72 -4.46 3.24
C PHE A 85 -2.62 -5.98 3.37
N TRP A 86 -3.62 -6.66 2.81
CA TRP A 86 -3.61 -8.11 2.69
C TRP A 86 -3.02 -8.52 1.36
N PHE A 87 -2.21 -9.56 1.38
CA PHE A 87 -1.60 -10.12 0.18
C PHE A 87 -1.70 -11.64 0.17
N TYR A 88 -1.72 -12.18 -1.04
CA TYR A 88 -1.69 -13.60 -1.32
C TYR A 88 -0.61 -13.84 -2.37
N ASN A 89 0.30 -14.78 -2.13
CA ASN A 89 1.38 -15.09 -3.08
C ASN A 89 1.66 -16.59 -3.05
N TYR A 90 0.94 -17.36 -3.87
CA TYR A 90 0.96 -18.82 -3.86
C TYR A 90 1.26 -19.40 -5.23
N GLY A 91 2.09 -20.44 -5.30
CA GLY A 91 2.38 -21.15 -6.54
C GLY A 91 3.80 -21.68 -6.63
N LEU A 92 4.04 -22.58 -7.59
CA LEU A 92 5.34 -23.22 -7.80
C LEU A 92 6.39 -22.23 -8.33
N SER A 93 5.98 -21.30 -9.17
CA SER A 93 6.82 -20.26 -9.77
C SER A 93 6.11 -18.91 -9.74
N VAL A 94 5.62 -18.55 -8.55
CA VAL A 94 4.88 -17.28 -8.36
C VAL A 94 5.81 -16.06 -8.38
N GLY A 95 7.10 -16.22 -8.09
CA GLY A 95 8.08 -15.12 -8.13
C GLY A 95 7.87 -14.04 -7.07
N ALA A 96 8.49 -12.88 -7.30
CA ALA A 96 8.55 -11.79 -6.33
C ALA A 96 7.49 -10.72 -6.55
N ALA A 97 7.07 -10.05 -5.49
CA ALA A 97 6.31 -8.80 -5.55
C ALA A 97 6.92 -7.78 -4.58
N GLU A 98 6.98 -6.52 -4.97
CA GLU A 98 7.63 -5.45 -4.22
C GLU A 98 6.75 -4.19 -4.20
N LEU A 99 6.49 -3.67 -3.00
CA LEU A 99 5.81 -2.41 -2.80
C LEU A 99 6.85 -1.30 -2.67
N GLN A 100 6.77 -0.30 -3.54
CA GLN A 100 7.66 0.85 -3.58
C GLN A 100 6.90 2.16 -3.30
N LEU A 101 7.56 3.04 -2.57
CA LEU A 101 7.15 4.43 -2.34
C LEU A 101 7.89 5.33 -3.33
N HIS A 102 7.14 6.20 -4.02
CA HIS A 102 7.68 7.22 -4.89
C HIS A 102 7.21 8.59 -4.45
N THR A 103 8.13 9.54 -4.34
CA THR A 103 7.83 10.98 -4.14
C THR A 103 7.94 11.73 -5.47
N GLU A 104 7.55 13.00 -5.52
CA GLU A 104 7.61 13.80 -6.74
C GLU A 104 9.02 14.03 -7.29
N ASN A 105 10.07 13.87 -6.46
CA ASN A 105 11.45 13.96 -6.90
C ASN A 105 11.84 12.74 -7.76
N PRO A 106 12.07 12.90 -9.08
CA PRO A 106 12.32 11.78 -9.97
C PRO A 106 13.70 11.16 -9.65
N GLY A 107 13.72 9.92 -9.16
CA GLY A 107 14.95 9.14 -9.00
C GLY A 107 15.03 8.30 -7.72
N ASP A 108 14.31 8.70 -6.66
CA ASP A 108 14.35 8.00 -5.37
C ASP A 108 13.04 7.25 -5.13
N SER A 109 13.08 5.93 -5.35
CA SER A 109 12.04 5.00 -4.91
C SER A 109 12.52 4.22 -3.70
N THR A 110 11.69 4.12 -2.67
CA THR A 110 11.99 3.35 -1.46
C THR A 110 11.19 2.07 -1.45
N VAL A 111 11.87 0.92 -1.32
CA VAL A 111 11.21 -0.36 -1.12
C VAL A 111 10.64 -0.41 0.30
N LEU A 112 9.32 -0.49 0.40
CA LEU A 112 8.60 -0.57 1.67
C LEU A 112 8.39 -2.01 2.13
N TRP A 113 8.12 -2.89 1.18
CA TRP A 113 7.81 -4.30 1.47
C TRP A 113 8.15 -5.16 0.25
N ARG A 114 8.54 -6.41 0.49
CA ARG A 114 8.72 -7.39 -0.58
C ARG A 114 8.42 -8.81 -0.13
N VAL A 115 7.92 -9.60 -1.06
CA VAL A 115 7.82 -11.06 -0.95
C VAL A 115 8.59 -11.68 -2.12
N LEU A 116 9.41 -12.69 -1.86
CA LEU A 116 10.30 -13.26 -2.88
C LEU A 116 9.83 -14.62 -3.43
N TYR A 117 8.99 -15.32 -2.68
CA TYR A 117 8.60 -16.70 -2.96
C TYR A 117 7.21 -17.00 -2.42
N ASN A 118 6.74 -18.22 -2.70
CA ASN A 118 5.48 -18.78 -2.21
C ASN A 118 5.31 -18.61 -0.69
N GLN A 119 4.21 -18.00 -0.25
CA GLN A 119 3.85 -17.81 1.16
C GLN A 119 2.78 -18.80 1.67
N GLY A 120 2.43 -19.79 0.85
CA GLY A 120 1.39 -20.76 1.15
C GLY A 120 0.00 -20.32 0.66
N ASN A 121 -0.93 -21.26 0.72
CA ASN A 121 -2.31 -21.05 0.24
C ASN A 121 -3.14 -20.32 1.32
N GLN A 122 -2.77 -19.09 1.65
CA GLN A 122 -3.46 -18.26 2.63
C GLN A 122 -3.19 -16.78 2.39
N TRP A 123 -4.14 -15.94 2.81
CA TRP A 123 -3.92 -14.51 2.92
C TRP A 123 -2.96 -14.20 4.07
N SER A 124 -2.13 -13.20 3.90
CA SER A 124 -1.19 -12.70 4.91
C SER A 124 -1.25 -11.18 4.94
N GLU A 125 -1.07 -10.59 6.12
CA GLU A 125 -1.10 -9.15 6.29
C GLU A 125 0.31 -8.57 6.30
N ALA A 126 0.51 -7.46 5.60
CA ALA A 126 1.70 -6.64 5.68
C ALA A 126 1.36 -5.34 6.42
N ASN A 127 2.17 -4.97 7.41
CA ASN A 127 2.05 -3.74 8.18
C ASN A 127 3.36 -2.94 8.06
N ILE A 128 3.30 -1.71 7.56
CA ILE A 128 4.45 -0.85 7.25
C ILE A 128 4.28 0.50 7.94
N GLN A 129 5.27 0.92 8.72
CA GLN A 129 5.34 2.28 9.23
C GLN A 129 5.85 3.21 8.14
N LEU A 130 4.97 4.04 7.57
CA LEU A 130 5.35 5.05 6.57
C LEU A 130 5.97 6.27 7.23
N GLY A 131 5.47 6.63 8.41
CA GLY A 131 5.91 7.82 9.13
C GLY A 131 5.56 9.11 8.41
N ARG A 132 6.33 10.16 8.70
CA ARG A 132 6.09 11.51 8.17
C ARG A 132 6.62 11.65 6.75
N LEU A 133 5.72 11.87 5.79
CA LEU A 133 6.01 12.22 4.40
C LEU A 133 5.53 13.65 4.15
N THR A 134 6.45 14.56 3.84
CA THR A 134 6.15 16.00 3.66
C THR A 134 5.76 16.36 2.23
N GLN A 135 5.97 15.45 1.28
CA GLN A 135 5.69 15.66 -0.14
C GLN A 135 4.58 14.71 -0.62
N PRO A 136 3.84 15.08 -1.68
CA PRO A 136 2.96 14.14 -2.36
C PRO A 136 3.71 12.88 -2.79
N PHE A 137 3.04 11.74 -2.69
CA PHE A 137 3.64 10.45 -2.99
C PHE A 137 2.64 9.51 -3.66
N TYR A 138 3.14 8.46 -4.29
CA TYR A 138 2.32 7.35 -4.78
C TYR A 138 3.04 6.04 -4.52
N LEU A 139 2.28 4.95 -4.51
CA LEU A 139 2.78 3.60 -4.32
C LEU A 139 2.74 2.84 -5.64
N THR A 140 3.72 1.96 -5.83
CA THR A 140 3.62 0.91 -6.86
C THR A 140 3.83 -0.46 -6.26
N LEU A 141 3.03 -1.42 -6.71
CA LEU A 141 3.24 -2.84 -6.43
C LEU A 141 3.73 -3.51 -7.71
N ASP A 142 5.03 -3.72 -7.74
CA ASP A 142 5.75 -4.29 -8.86
C ASP A 142 5.75 -5.82 -8.71
N LYS A 143 5.21 -6.53 -9.70
CA LYS A 143 5.27 -7.98 -9.79
C LYS A 143 6.31 -8.36 -10.82
N VAL A 144 7.32 -9.15 -10.42
CA VAL A 144 8.37 -9.61 -11.33
C VAL A 144 8.38 -11.13 -11.37
N SER A 145 8.25 -11.68 -12.58
CA SER A 145 8.47 -13.10 -12.85
C SER A 145 9.68 -13.29 -13.78
N LEU A 146 10.66 -14.08 -13.31
CA LEU A 146 11.87 -14.44 -14.06
C LEU A 146 11.80 -15.90 -14.51
N GLY A 147 10.75 -16.22 -15.26
CA GLY A 147 10.46 -17.56 -15.74
C GLY A 147 8.99 -17.72 -16.10
N ILE A 148 8.59 -18.96 -16.39
CA ILE A 148 7.19 -19.29 -16.63
C ILE A 148 6.43 -19.13 -15.32
N TYR A 149 5.68 -18.04 -15.19
CA TYR A 149 4.88 -17.76 -14.02
C TYR A 149 3.84 -18.86 -13.80
N ASP A 150 3.84 -19.46 -12.62
CA ASP A 150 2.92 -20.52 -12.20
C ASP A 150 2.51 -20.27 -10.74
N GLY A 151 1.38 -19.61 -10.58
CA GLY A 151 0.87 -19.18 -9.29
C GLY A 151 -0.14 -18.05 -9.41
N VAL A 152 -0.53 -17.51 -8.25
CA VAL A 152 -1.39 -16.36 -8.11
C VAL A 152 -0.81 -15.40 -7.09
N SER A 153 -0.73 -14.13 -7.49
CA SER A 153 -0.49 -13.00 -6.61
C SER A 153 -1.74 -12.14 -6.57
N ALA A 154 -2.20 -11.81 -5.38
CA ALA A 154 -3.34 -10.93 -5.16
C ALA A 154 -3.07 -10.00 -3.98
N ILE A 155 -3.76 -8.85 -3.96
CA ILE A 155 -3.81 -7.93 -2.84
C ILE A 155 -5.24 -7.48 -2.58
N ASP A 156 -5.50 -7.13 -1.33
CA ASP A 156 -6.80 -6.68 -0.86
C ASP A 156 -6.65 -5.76 0.37
N ASP A 157 -7.74 -5.10 0.77
CA ASP A 157 -7.88 -4.41 2.06
C ASP A 157 -6.73 -3.42 2.38
N ILE A 158 -6.44 -2.49 1.46
CA ILE A 158 -5.39 -1.48 1.66
C ILE A 158 -5.89 -0.40 2.62
N ARG A 159 -5.17 -0.17 3.73
CA ARG A 159 -5.56 0.77 4.78
C ARG A 159 -4.41 1.68 5.17
N PHE A 160 -4.73 2.95 5.36
CA PHE A 160 -3.86 3.97 5.91
C PHE A 160 -4.43 4.43 7.25
N GLU A 161 -3.69 4.18 8.32
CA GLU A 161 -4.04 4.49 9.70
C GLU A 161 -3.11 5.57 10.27
N ASN A 162 -3.66 6.49 11.07
CA ASN A 162 -2.90 7.58 11.70
C ASN A 162 -2.06 8.45 10.74
N CYS A 163 -2.50 8.55 9.47
CA CYS A 163 -1.78 9.28 8.43
C CYS A 163 -2.19 10.76 8.32
N THR A 164 -3.15 11.23 9.09
CA THR A 164 -3.53 12.65 9.10
C THR A 164 -2.64 13.42 10.06
N LEU A 165 -2.29 14.67 9.70
CA LEU A 165 -1.71 15.60 10.66
C LEU A 165 -2.70 15.88 11.80
N PRO A 166 -2.20 16.21 13.01
CA PRO A 166 -3.07 16.57 14.12
C PRO A 166 -3.94 17.78 13.74
N LEU A 167 -5.20 17.75 14.17
CA LEU A 167 -6.14 18.82 13.84
C LEU A 167 -5.81 20.09 14.63
N PRO A 168 -6.04 21.28 14.04
CA PRO A 168 -5.94 22.54 14.75
C PRO A 168 -6.85 22.57 15.99
N SER A 169 -6.35 23.11 17.10
CA SER A 169 -7.13 23.40 18.31
C SER A 169 -6.90 24.85 18.74
N GLU A 170 -7.94 25.51 19.24
CA GLU A 170 -7.87 26.88 19.80
C GLU A 170 -6.93 26.92 21.01
N SER A 171 -6.97 25.90 21.86
CA SER A 171 -6.09 25.76 23.02
C SER A 171 -5.83 24.29 23.35
N CYS A 172 -4.63 23.98 23.81
CA CYS A 172 -4.32 22.67 24.37
C CYS A 172 -4.82 22.64 25.83
N GLU A 173 -5.91 21.91 26.08
CA GLU A 173 -6.52 21.84 27.43
C GLU A 173 -5.63 21.10 28.44
N GLU A 174 -4.73 20.25 27.94
CA GLU A 174 -3.83 19.47 28.77
C GLU A 174 -2.50 20.18 29.06
N PRO A 175 -2.01 20.13 30.32
CA PRO A 175 -0.82 20.87 30.73
C PRO A 175 0.48 20.37 30.07
N ASP A 176 0.51 19.15 29.56
CA ASP A 176 1.70 18.53 28.95
C ASP A 176 1.71 18.57 27.42
N HIS A 177 0.98 19.52 26.83
CA HIS A 177 0.92 19.70 25.38
C HIS A 177 1.61 21.00 24.93
N PHE A 178 2.15 20.97 23.72
CA PHE A 178 2.70 22.09 22.99
C PHE A 178 1.78 22.43 21.81
N GLN A 179 1.50 23.72 21.62
CA GLN A 179 0.71 24.20 20.49
C GLN A 179 1.62 24.65 19.36
N CYS A 180 1.52 23.97 18.22
CA CYS A 180 2.28 24.27 17.02
C CYS A 180 1.93 25.67 16.50
N PRO A 181 2.92 26.58 16.33
CA PRO A 181 2.66 27.97 15.98
C PRO A 181 1.85 28.20 14.70
N HIS A 182 2.08 27.42 13.62
CA HIS A 182 1.41 27.64 12.35
C HIS A 182 0.19 26.74 12.16
N THR A 183 0.30 25.44 12.44
CA THR A 183 -0.82 24.50 12.27
C THR A 183 -1.87 24.61 13.37
N LYS A 184 -1.53 25.23 14.51
CA LYS A 184 -2.36 25.25 15.74
C LYS A 184 -2.69 23.86 16.30
N ALA A 185 -2.01 22.83 15.81
CA ALA A 185 -2.10 21.49 16.34
C ALA A 185 -1.57 21.44 17.78
N CYS A 186 -2.13 20.54 18.59
CA CYS A 186 -1.59 20.22 19.90
C CYS A 186 -0.86 18.87 19.81
N ILE A 187 0.40 18.86 20.22
CA ILE A 187 1.22 17.66 20.32
C ILE A 187 1.72 17.50 21.76
N GLU A 188 2.06 16.28 22.17
CA GLU A 188 2.66 16.04 23.49
C GLU A 188 4.04 16.69 23.57
N ARG A 189 4.40 17.27 24.73
CA ARG A 189 5.72 17.89 24.93
C ARG A 189 6.89 16.92 24.76
N LEU A 190 6.65 15.63 24.95
CA LEU A 190 7.64 14.56 24.72
C LEU A 190 8.05 14.41 23.26
N ARG A 191 7.24 14.94 22.32
CA ARG A 191 7.53 14.97 20.88
C ARG A 191 8.21 16.26 20.43
N LEU A 192 8.68 17.07 21.37
CA LEU A 192 9.54 18.20 21.03
C LEU A 192 10.97 17.70 20.91
N CYS A 193 11.66 18.11 19.85
CA CYS A 193 13.07 17.83 19.64
C CYS A 193 13.38 16.33 19.53
N ASP A 194 12.48 15.56 18.92
CA ASP A 194 12.63 14.11 18.75
C ASP A 194 13.05 13.71 17.31
N LEU A 195 13.32 14.72 16.46
CA LEU A 195 13.67 14.61 15.04
C LEU A 195 12.51 14.16 14.15
N VAL A 196 11.27 14.22 14.63
CA VAL A 196 10.05 13.91 13.88
C VAL A 196 9.20 15.16 13.78
N ASP A 197 8.76 15.50 12.56
CA ASP A 197 7.80 16.58 12.35
C ASP A 197 6.39 16.06 12.68
N ASP A 198 5.96 16.25 13.93
CA ASP A 198 4.62 15.98 14.45
C ASP A 198 3.69 17.17 14.23
N CYS A 199 4.22 18.39 14.27
CA CYS A 199 3.42 19.60 14.15
C CYS A 199 2.81 19.81 12.75
N GLY A 200 3.41 19.28 11.69
CA GLY A 200 3.00 19.57 10.31
C GLY A 200 3.87 20.61 9.61
N ASP A 201 4.57 21.42 10.39
CA ASP A 201 5.31 22.61 9.97
C ASP A 201 6.76 22.63 10.50
N TYR A 202 7.24 21.52 11.06
CA TYR A 202 8.58 21.36 11.67
C TYR A 202 8.85 22.25 12.89
N SER A 203 7.85 22.96 13.42
CA SER A 203 8.05 23.94 14.50
C SER A 203 8.42 23.35 15.86
N ASP A 204 8.09 22.09 16.06
CA ASP A 204 8.48 21.23 17.18
C ASP A 204 9.98 20.94 17.24
N GLU A 205 10.69 21.11 16.13
CA GLU A 205 12.10 20.70 15.95
C GLU A 205 13.08 21.88 15.80
N VAL A 206 12.64 23.13 16.07
CA VAL A 206 13.43 24.35 15.76
C VAL A 206 14.26 24.87 16.94
N ASP A 207 13.81 24.73 18.19
CA ASP A 207 14.45 25.33 19.38
C ASP A 207 14.80 24.27 20.43
N CYS A 208 15.74 23.42 20.02
CA CYS A 208 16.36 22.34 20.78
C CYS A 208 17.81 22.75 21.15
#